data_AF-A0A0E9M297-F1
#
_entry.id   AF-A0A0E9M297-F1
#
_cell.length_a   1.000
_cell.length_b   1.000
_cell.length_c   1.000
_cell.angle_alpha   90.00
_cell.angle_beta   90.00
_cell.angle_gamma   90.00
#
_symmetry.space_group_name_H-M   'P 1'
#
loop_
_entity.id
_entity.type
_entity.pdbx_description
1 polymer ?
#
loop_
_entity_poly.entity_id
_entity_poly.type
_entity_poly.pdbx_seq_one_letter_code
_entity_poly.pdbx_strand_id
1 'polypeptide(L)'
;MLYVIQNGFNMVAPTPAENIVYCVSSVQKMIDLGLDFVFTDGHAIDGFSSQHTAADLWNIETLLDMRAIYDRYWNDENDLDKKRRKEAEFLVVGDIASSAILGYLTYNENARDRVVNFGADADAVHVRSRFYF
;
A
#
# COMPACT_ATOMS: atom_id res chain seq x y z
N MET A 1 3.74 -9.00 -1.03
CA MET A 1 2.40 -8.94 -1.66
C MET A 1 2.43 -8.83 -3.20
N LEU A 2 2.86 -7.72 -3.81
CA LEU A 2 2.77 -7.53 -5.28
C LEU A 2 3.42 -8.64 -6.12
N TYR A 3 4.62 -9.10 -5.74
CA TYR A 3 5.29 -10.19 -6.47
C TYR A 3 4.41 -11.46 -6.58
N VAL A 4 3.73 -11.81 -5.49
CA VAL A 4 2.79 -12.93 -5.45
C VAL A 4 1.55 -12.65 -6.29
N ILE A 5 1.02 -11.43 -6.29
CA ILE A 5 -0.11 -11.05 -7.15
C ILE A 5 0.27 -11.22 -8.64
N GLN A 6 1.47 -10.81 -9.04
CA GLN A 6 1.88 -10.89 -10.45
C GLN A 6 2.24 -12.31 -10.92
N ASN A 7 2.86 -13.11 -10.05
CA ASN A 7 3.41 -14.42 -10.43
C ASN A 7 2.55 -15.62 -9.96
N GLY A 8 1.62 -15.38 -9.03
CA GLY A 8 0.84 -16.42 -8.38
C GLY A 8 1.65 -17.22 -7.35
N PHE A 9 1.03 -17.50 -6.20
CA PHE A 9 1.56 -18.36 -5.14
C PHE A 9 0.47 -18.63 -4.10
N ASN A 10 0.50 -19.78 -3.40
CA ASN A 10 -0.44 -20.11 -2.32
C ASN A 10 -1.92 -19.78 -2.66
N MET A 11 -2.45 -20.37 -3.74
CA MET A 11 -3.83 -20.18 -4.21
C MET A 11 -4.17 -18.78 -4.76
N VAL A 12 -3.21 -17.85 -4.82
CA VAL A 12 -3.36 -16.59 -5.56
C VAL A 12 -3.08 -16.85 -7.04
N ALA A 13 -4.05 -16.56 -7.91
CA ALA A 13 -3.85 -16.62 -9.36
C ALA A 13 -3.00 -15.43 -9.83
N PRO A 14 -2.09 -15.63 -10.81
CA PRO A 14 -1.27 -14.55 -11.35
C PRO A 14 -2.13 -13.50 -12.05
N THR A 15 -1.82 -12.22 -11.81
CA THR A 15 -2.46 -11.06 -12.44
C THR A 15 -1.41 -10.26 -13.23
N PRO A 16 -1.60 -10.06 -14.54
CA PRO A 16 -0.68 -9.25 -15.35
C PRO A 16 -0.49 -7.84 -14.77
N ALA A 17 0.73 -7.29 -14.89
CA ALA A 17 1.05 -5.95 -14.37
C ALA A 17 0.12 -4.85 -14.91
N GLU A 18 -0.27 -4.94 -16.18
CA GLU A 18 -1.22 -4.04 -16.84
C GLU A 18 -2.64 -4.08 -16.23
N ASN A 19 -2.95 -5.09 -15.43
CA ASN A 19 -4.22 -5.25 -14.74
C ASN A 19 -4.16 -4.80 -13.27
N ILE A 20 -3.05 -4.20 -12.84
CA ILE A 20 -2.83 -3.73 -11.47
C ILE A 20 -2.58 -2.22 -11.49
N VAL A 21 -3.30 -1.48 -10.65
CA VAL A 21 -3.12 -0.04 -10.45
C VAL A 21 -2.77 0.24 -8.99
N TYR A 22 -1.81 1.13 -8.75
CA TYR A 22 -1.60 1.69 -7.43
C TYR A 22 -2.49 2.92 -7.24
N CYS A 23 -3.29 2.93 -6.19
CA CYS A 23 -3.97 4.13 -5.71
C CYS A 23 -3.11 4.77 -4.63
N VAL A 24 -2.59 5.98 -4.89
CA VAL A 24 -1.71 6.70 -3.97
C VAL A 24 -2.55 7.61 -3.08
N SER A 25 -2.32 7.55 -1.77
CA SER A 25 -2.95 8.46 -0.82
C SER A 25 -1.93 8.87 0.27
N SER A 26 -2.38 9.65 1.26
CA SER A 26 -1.58 10.06 2.41
C SER A 26 -2.39 9.99 3.70
N VAL A 27 -1.69 9.84 4.82
CA VAL A 27 -2.30 9.91 6.17
C VAL A 27 -3.03 11.24 6.35
N GLN A 28 -2.42 12.36 5.94
CA GLN A 28 -3.04 13.68 6.01
C GLN A 28 -4.38 13.72 5.27
N LYS A 29 -4.46 13.06 4.10
CA LYS A 29 -5.71 13.04 3.32
C LYS A 29 -6.84 12.31 4.05
N MET A 30 -6.51 11.26 4.80
CA MET A 30 -7.46 10.53 5.62
C MET A 30 -7.98 11.39 6.76
N ILE A 31 -7.10 12.17 7.41
CA ILE A 31 -7.45 13.13 8.45
C ILE A 31 -8.36 14.23 7.91
N ASP A 32 -7.98 14.86 6.79
CA ASP A 32 -8.71 15.97 6.20
C ASP A 32 -10.14 15.59 5.79
N LEU A 33 -10.34 14.33 5.40
CA LEU A 33 -11.63 13.76 5.02
C LEU A 33 -12.41 13.20 6.23
N GLY A 34 -11.83 13.23 7.44
CA GLY A 34 -12.46 12.71 8.65
C GLY A 34 -12.73 11.20 8.60
N LEU A 35 -11.87 10.44 7.92
CA LEU A 35 -12.02 8.99 7.79
C LEU A 35 -11.44 8.29 9.01
N ASP A 36 -12.17 7.34 9.56
CA ASP A 36 -11.69 6.49 10.66
C ASP A 36 -10.68 5.48 10.12
N PHE A 37 -9.53 5.40 10.79
CA PHE A 37 -8.48 4.47 10.44
C PHE A 37 -7.76 3.94 11.68
N VAL A 38 -7.06 2.83 11.46
CA VAL A 38 -6.07 2.26 12.38
C VAL A 38 -4.82 1.96 11.57
N PHE A 39 -3.67 1.92 12.23
CA PHE A 39 -2.43 1.46 11.59
C PHE A 39 -1.71 0.48 12.51
N THR A 40 -0.92 -0.40 11.92
CA THR A 40 -0.25 -1.49 12.64
C THR A 40 1.26 -1.44 12.44
N ASP A 41 2.02 -1.83 13.46
CA ASP A 41 3.49 -1.90 13.41
C ASP A 41 4.04 -3.11 12.62
N GLY A 42 3.15 -3.94 12.10
CA GLY A 42 3.40 -5.08 11.23
C GLY A 42 2.10 -5.64 10.66
N HIS A 43 2.15 -6.84 10.09
CA HIS A 43 0.97 -7.50 9.50
C HIS A 43 -0.22 -7.54 10.47
N ALA A 44 -1.39 -7.04 10.09
CA ALA A 44 -2.45 -6.70 11.05
C ALA A 44 -3.10 -7.89 11.77
N ILE A 45 -3.05 -9.10 11.19
CA ILE A 45 -3.58 -10.32 11.84
C ILE A 45 -2.51 -11.11 12.61
N ASP A 46 -1.27 -10.65 12.64
CA ASP A 46 -0.20 -11.30 13.39
C ASP A 46 -0.25 -10.89 14.87
N GLY A 47 -0.16 -11.86 15.79
CA GLY A 47 -0.28 -11.63 17.22
C GLY A 47 0.88 -10.86 17.86
N PHE A 48 1.99 -10.68 17.15
CA PHE A 48 3.10 -9.81 17.58
C PHE A 48 2.95 -8.37 17.12
N SER A 49 1.92 -8.06 16.31
CA SER A 49 1.66 -6.70 15.83
C SER A 49 0.77 -5.91 16.80
N SER A 50 1.12 -4.64 16.99
CA SER A 50 0.32 -3.69 17.76
C SER A 50 -0.55 -2.86 16.82
N GLN A 51 -1.76 -2.53 17.28
CA GLN A 51 -2.66 -1.62 16.59
C GLN A 51 -2.63 -0.23 17.25
N HIS A 52 -2.58 0.79 16.42
CA HIS A 52 -2.51 2.20 16.79
C HIS A 52 -3.64 2.99 16.14
N THR A 53 -3.92 4.16 16.71
CA THR A 53 -5.03 5.03 16.30
C THR A 53 -4.54 6.43 15.91
N ALA A 54 -5.46 7.30 15.50
CA ALA A 54 -5.15 8.71 15.23
C ALA A 54 -4.41 9.41 16.39
N ALA A 55 -4.63 8.99 17.65
CA ALA A 55 -3.96 9.55 18.82
C ALA A 55 -2.45 9.27 18.86
N ASP A 56 -1.98 8.25 18.15
CA ASP A 56 -0.59 7.79 18.13
C ASP A 56 0.21 8.37 16.94
N LEU A 57 -0.45 9.08 16.02
CA LEU A 57 0.14 9.54 14.76
C LEU A 57 1.38 10.43 14.94
N TRP A 58 1.42 11.24 16.00
CA TRP A 58 2.56 12.11 16.29
C TRP A 58 3.85 11.33 16.50
N ASN A 59 3.76 10.02 16.76
CA ASN A 59 4.88 9.12 16.99
C ASN A 59 5.03 8.03 15.91
N ILE A 60 4.34 8.16 14.77
CA ILE A 60 4.25 7.09 13.76
C ILE A 60 5.62 6.57 13.30
N GLU A 61 6.60 7.45 13.08
CA GLU A 61 7.95 7.04 12.64
C GLU A 61 8.75 6.28 13.70
N THR A 62 8.36 6.37 14.98
CA THR A 62 8.98 5.61 16.08
C THR A 62 8.26 4.29 16.31
N LEU A 63 6.95 4.25 16.07
CA LEU A 63 6.14 3.04 16.19
C LEU A 63 6.40 2.05 15.05
N LEU A 64 6.69 2.57 13.86
CA LEU A 64 6.94 1.76 12.67
C LEU A 64 8.43 1.52 12.45
N ASP A 65 8.79 0.28 12.08
CA ASP A 65 10.14 -0.03 11.60
C ASP A 65 10.31 0.48 10.16
N MET A 66 10.59 1.78 10.03
CA MET A 66 10.77 2.43 8.73
C MET A 66 11.87 1.78 7.88
N ARG A 67 12.89 1.19 8.52
CA ARG A 67 13.96 0.48 7.81
C ARG A 67 13.43 -0.79 7.17
N ALA A 68 12.69 -1.62 7.91
CA ALA A 68 12.07 -2.81 7.36
C ALA A 68 11.04 -2.49 6.25
N ILE A 69 10.20 -1.47 6.46
CA ILE A 69 9.18 -1.01 5.51
C ILE A 69 9.81 -0.61 4.17
N TYR A 70 10.88 0.19 4.19
CA TYR A 70 11.57 0.64 2.98
C TYR A 70 12.56 -0.36 2.38
N ASP A 71 12.85 -1.47 3.05
CA ASP A 71 13.77 -2.47 2.52
C ASP A 71 13.28 -3.02 1.17
N ARG A 72 14.20 -3.38 0.28
CA ARG A 72 13.84 -4.08 -0.96
C ARG A 72 13.43 -5.52 -0.68
N TYR A 73 14.08 -6.18 0.27
CA TYR A 73 13.93 -7.60 0.52
C TYR A 73 13.20 -7.89 1.82
N TRP A 74 12.45 -8.99 1.80
CA TRP A 74 11.57 -9.40 2.90
C TRP A 74 12.27 -10.33 3.89
N ASN A 75 13.25 -11.09 3.40
CA ASN A 75 14.01 -12.04 4.19
C ASN A 75 15.28 -11.38 4.75
N ASP A 76 15.66 -11.79 5.96
CA ASP A 76 16.93 -11.45 6.60
C ASP A 76 17.30 -12.57 7.57
N GLU A 77 18.49 -13.15 7.41
CA GLU A 77 18.94 -14.28 8.25
C GLU A 77 19.21 -13.87 9.70
N ASN A 78 19.43 -12.57 9.95
CA ASN A 78 19.68 -12.04 11.29
C ASN A 78 18.42 -11.43 11.93
N ASP A 79 17.31 -11.36 11.20
CA ASP A 79 16.06 -10.78 11.67
C ASP A 79 14.86 -11.54 11.11
N LEU A 80 14.45 -12.57 11.86
CA LEU A 80 13.34 -13.45 11.50
C LEU A 80 11.98 -12.75 11.53
N ASP A 81 11.87 -11.60 12.19
CA ASP A 81 10.63 -10.86 12.38
C ASP A 81 10.47 -9.67 11.41
N LYS A 82 11.53 -9.34 10.65
CA LYS A 82 11.53 -8.28 9.63
C LYS A 82 10.33 -8.35 8.69
N LYS A 83 9.96 -9.56 8.27
CA LYS A 83 8.85 -9.77 7.33
C LYS A 83 7.54 -9.20 7.89
N ARG A 84 7.22 -9.50 9.15
CA ARG A 84 5.99 -9.02 9.81
C ARG A 84 6.00 -7.49 9.90
N ARG A 85 7.10 -6.88 10.38
CA ARG A 85 7.20 -5.42 10.53
C ARG A 85 7.19 -4.66 9.20
N LYS A 86 7.75 -5.28 8.15
CA LYS A 86 7.67 -4.78 6.77
C LYS A 86 6.24 -4.75 6.22
N GLU A 87 5.38 -5.63 6.71
CA GLU A 87 3.94 -5.69 6.41
C GLU A 87 3.14 -4.74 7.30
N ALA A 88 3.70 -3.65 7.83
CA ALA A 88 2.92 -2.60 8.49
C ALA A 88 1.80 -2.08 7.57
N GLU A 89 0.59 -1.95 8.09
CA GLU A 89 -0.61 -1.61 7.31
C GLU A 89 -1.27 -0.33 7.83
N PHE A 90 -1.96 0.37 6.92
CA PHE A 90 -2.84 1.49 7.24
C PHE A 90 -4.25 1.14 6.75
N LEU A 91 -5.17 0.96 7.69
CA LEU A 91 -6.48 0.36 7.45
C LEU A 91 -7.57 1.41 7.72
N VAL A 92 -8.25 1.81 6.65
CA VAL A 92 -9.40 2.72 6.70
C VAL A 92 -10.68 1.90 6.73
N VAL A 93 -11.67 2.30 7.52
CA VAL A 93 -12.96 1.59 7.57
C VAL A 93 -13.76 1.80 6.28
N GLY A 94 -14.22 0.70 5.68
CA GLY A 94 -15.08 0.72 4.50
C GLY A 94 -14.38 1.25 3.24
N ASP A 95 -15.17 1.88 2.37
CA ASP A 95 -14.69 2.43 1.11
C ASP A 95 -14.17 3.86 1.29
N ILE A 96 -13.13 4.21 0.53
CA ILE A 96 -12.66 5.60 0.43
C ILE A 96 -13.13 6.24 -0.88
N ALA A 97 -13.50 7.51 -0.81
CA ALA A 97 -13.87 8.28 -2.00
C ALA A 97 -12.65 8.48 -2.91
N SER A 98 -12.86 8.64 -4.22
CA SER A 98 -11.79 8.96 -5.18
C SER A 98 -11.07 10.26 -4.83
N SER A 99 -11.75 11.20 -4.15
CA SER A 99 -11.15 12.42 -3.63
C SER A 99 -10.07 12.16 -2.57
N ALA A 100 -10.01 10.97 -1.97
CA ALA A 100 -8.95 10.54 -1.06
C ALA A 100 -7.68 10.06 -1.81
N ILE A 101 -7.77 9.83 -3.12
CA ILE A 101 -6.65 9.40 -3.95
C ILE A 101 -5.94 10.63 -4.52
N LEU A 102 -4.63 10.72 -4.27
CA LEU A 102 -3.76 11.78 -4.75
C LEU A 102 -3.27 11.53 -6.18
N GLY A 103 -3.27 10.26 -6.61
CA GLY A 103 -2.90 9.87 -7.96
C GLY A 103 -2.86 8.37 -8.13
N TYR A 104 -2.61 7.95 -9.37
CA TYR A 104 -2.59 6.56 -9.77
C TYR A 104 -1.26 6.23 -10.44
N LEU A 105 -0.69 5.07 -10.12
CA LEU A 105 0.48 4.56 -10.84
C LEU A 105 0.07 3.32 -11.65
N THR A 106 0.45 3.32 -12.92
CA THR A 106 0.13 2.23 -13.86
C THR A 106 1.39 1.65 -14.48
N TYR A 107 1.28 0.42 -14.99
CA TYR A 107 2.42 -0.28 -15.59
C TYR A 107 2.84 0.29 -16.95
N ASN A 108 1.87 0.60 -17.82
CA ASN A 108 2.08 1.07 -19.19
C ASN A 108 0.96 2.05 -19.62
N GLU A 109 1.07 2.60 -20.84
CA GLU A 109 0.08 3.55 -21.39
C GLU A 109 -1.31 2.92 -21.52
N ASN A 110 -1.43 1.66 -21.94
CA ASN A 110 -2.72 0.97 -22.05
C ASN A 110 -3.47 0.92 -20.70
N ALA A 111 -2.74 0.64 -19.62
CA ALA A 111 -3.29 0.65 -18.26
C ALA A 111 -3.64 2.08 -17.81
N ARG A 112 -2.83 3.09 -18.17
CA ARG A 112 -3.15 4.51 -17.94
C ARG A 112 -4.46 4.90 -18.62
N ASP A 113 -4.61 4.61 -19.91
CA ASP A 113 -5.79 4.97 -20.69
C ASP A 113 -7.06 4.33 -20.11
N ARG A 114 -6.97 3.08 -19.65
CA ARG A 114 -8.07 2.43 -18.93
C ARG A 114 -8.48 3.16 -17.66
N VAL A 115 -7.52 3.56 -16.82
CA VAL A 115 -7.79 4.28 -15.56
C VAL A 115 -8.41 5.65 -15.84
N VAL A 116 -7.93 6.35 -16.87
CA VAL A 116 -8.54 7.61 -17.34
C VAL A 116 -9.96 7.39 -17.85
N ASN A 117 -10.20 6.31 -18.61
CA ASN A 117 -11.54 5.96 -19.09
C ASN A 117 -12.52 5.58 -17.97
N PHE A 118 -12.02 5.16 -16.79
CA PHE A 118 -12.84 5.00 -15.59
C PHE A 118 -13.18 6.31 -14.88
N GLY A 119 -12.64 7.44 -15.35
CA GLY A 119 -12.95 8.78 -14.85
C GLY A 119 -11.85 9.41 -13.99
N ALA A 120 -10.65 8.83 -13.94
CA ALA A 120 -9.51 9.48 -13.29
C ALA A 120 -8.99 10.66 -14.13
N ASP A 121 -8.53 11.71 -13.45
CA ASP A 121 -7.84 12.82 -14.10
C ASP A 121 -6.53 12.34 -14.75
N ALA A 122 -6.36 12.59 -16.04
CA ALA A 122 -5.19 12.16 -16.81
C ALA A 122 -3.87 12.71 -16.26
N ASP A 123 -3.89 13.89 -15.65
CA ASP A 123 -2.71 14.50 -15.03
C ASP A 123 -2.33 13.84 -13.71
N ALA A 124 -3.26 13.11 -13.08
CA ALA A 124 -3.05 12.36 -11.85
C ALA A 124 -2.67 10.88 -12.10
N VAL A 125 -2.61 10.42 -13.35
CA VAL A 125 -2.22 9.04 -13.69
C VAL A 125 -0.82 9.01 -14.31
N HIS A 126 0.09 8.28 -13.68
CA HIS A 126 1.49 8.21 -14.09
C HIS A 126 1.97 6.79 -14.39
N VAL A 127 2.60 6.60 -15.54
CA VAL A 127 3.25 5.33 -15.90
C VAL A 127 4.55 5.17 -15.10
N ARG A 128 4.66 4.06 -14.35
CA ARG A 128 5.81 3.70 -13.49
C ARG A 128 6.08 2.19 -13.55
N SER A 129 6.42 1.68 -14.73
CA SER A 129 6.72 0.25 -14.96
C SER A 129 7.70 -0.36 -13.96
N ARG A 130 8.72 0.40 -13.53
CA ARG A 130 9.74 -0.02 -12.55
C ARG A 130 9.23 -0.31 -11.13
N PHE A 131 7.97 0.00 -10.82
CA PHE A 131 7.35 -0.33 -9.52
C PHE A 131 6.65 -1.69 -9.51
N TYR A 132 6.64 -2.37 -10.66
CA TYR A 132 6.14 -3.71 -10.86
C TYR A 132 7.29 -4.70 -11.02
N PHE A 133 6.99 -6.00 -10.93
CA PHE A 133 7.91 -7.11 -11.17
C PHE A 133 7.80 -7.65 -12.59
#